data_AF-A0A6F8XZS3-F1
#
_entry.id   AF-A0A6F8XZS3-F1
#
_cell.length_a   1.000
_cell.length_b   1.000
_cell.length_c   1.000
_cell.angle_alpha   90.00
_cell.angle_beta   90.00
_cell.angle_gamma   90.00
#
_symmetry.space_group_name_H-M   'P 1'
#
loop_
_entity.id
_entity.type
_entity.pdbx_description
1 polymer ?
#
loop_
_entity_poly.entity_id
_entity_poly.type
_entity_poly.pdbx_seq_one_letter_code
_entity_poly.pdbx_strand_id
1 'polypeptide(L)'
;MDAFFGSAAGARGPRSRTRPGADAILRLELELTETAFGVEAPITVDTAVLCTTCSGAGTAAGTHLATCEACGGRGEVQSVQRTFLGQVVSSRPCTVCQGYGTVIPHPCASCGGDGRVRTRRSLTVKIPAGVEDGMRIRLAQQGEVGPGGGTAGDLYVEIHERPHDVYSRKGDDLHCRVTVPMTAAALGTRLTIKTLDSEEQLDVKPGTQPGATLRLRARGVPHLRGTGRGDLFVHLDVRTPTKLDPDQERILRDFAKTRGEEVAELTKQGGFFSRMRDAFNGHA
;
A
#
# COMPACT_ATOMS: atom_id res chain seq x y z
N MET A 1 0.36 -41.30 -39.46
CA MET A 1 -0.38 -41.35 -38.19
C MET A 1 0.43 -42.17 -37.20
N ASP A 2 0.24 -41.95 -35.90
CA ASP A 2 0.88 -42.66 -34.77
C ASP A 2 2.22 -42.12 -34.26
N ALA A 3 2.16 -40.99 -33.54
CA ALA A 3 3.13 -40.62 -32.50
C ALA A 3 2.55 -39.59 -31.51
N PHE A 4 1.29 -39.76 -31.06
CA PHE A 4 0.60 -38.79 -30.19
C PHE A 4 0.00 -39.38 -28.90
N PHE A 5 0.43 -40.56 -28.46
CA PHE A 5 -0.03 -41.20 -27.22
C PHE A 5 1.14 -41.54 -26.27
N GLY A 6 1.82 -40.50 -25.80
CA GLY A 6 2.94 -40.60 -24.88
C GLY A 6 2.79 -39.76 -23.61
N SER A 7 1.56 -39.49 -23.14
CA SER A 7 1.38 -39.00 -21.78
C SER A 7 1.40 -40.19 -20.84
N ALA A 8 2.56 -40.45 -20.23
CA ALA A 8 2.68 -41.32 -19.09
C ALA A 8 1.63 -40.90 -18.03
N ALA A 9 0.54 -41.65 -17.93
CA ALA A 9 -0.35 -41.64 -16.79
C ALA A 9 0.41 -42.26 -15.61
N GLY A 10 1.45 -41.58 -15.14
CA GLY A 10 2.17 -41.94 -13.94
C GLY A 10 1.19 -41.89 -12.78
N ALA A 11 1.05 -43.01 -12.07
CA ALA A 11 0.27 -43.10 -10.85
C ALA A 11 0.66 -41.94 -9.94
N ARG A 12 -0.25 -40.97 -9.75
CA ARG A 12 -0.04 -39.88 -8.80
C ARG A 12 -0.03 -40.53 -7.41
N GLY A 13 1.14 -40.57 -6.79
CA GLY A 13 1.27 -41.02 -5.40
C GLY A 13 0.38 -40.20 -4.45
N PRO A 14 0.26 -40.66 -3.19
CA PRO A 14 -0.59 -40.00 -2.20
C PRO A 14 -0.21 -38.53 -2.02
N ARG A 15 -1.22 -37.69 -1.75
CA ARG A 15 -1.01 -36.26 -1.49
C ARG A 15 -0.21 -36.09 -0.20
N SER A 16 0.74 -35.15 -0.19
CA SER A 16 1.39 -34.75 1.05
C SER A 16 0.38 -34.08 2.00
N ARG A 17 0.48 -34.44 3.29
CA ARG A 17 -0.20 -33.74 4.39
C ARG A 17 0.43 -32.40 4.70
N THR A 18 1.76 -32.34 4.59
CA THR A 18 2.55 -31.12 4.78
C THR A 18 2.52 -30.32 3.49
N ARG A 19 2.05 -29.08 3.57
CA ARG A 19 2.04 -28.12 2.44
C ARG A 19 2.57 -26.78 2.92
N PRO A 20 3.22 -25.98 2.07
CA PRO A 20 3.60 -24.62 2.44
C PRO A 20 2.34 -23.81 2.78
N GLY A 21 2.49 -22.90 3.73
CA GLY A 21 1.44 -21.97 4.09
C GLY A 21 1.26 -20.86 3.06
N ALA A 22 0.14 -20.17 3.16
CA ALA A 22 -0.20 -19.08 2.25
C ALA A 22 0.47 -17.78 2.71
N ASP A 23 0.83 -16.96 1.73
CA ASP A 23 1.21 -15.58 1.97
C ASP A 23 -0.02 -14.76 2.37
N ALA A 24 0.19 -13.76 3.22
CA ALA A 24 -0.85 -12.85 3.66
C ALA A 24 -0.49 -11.40 3.31
N ILE A 25 -1.51 -10.58 3.06
CA ILE A 25 -1.35 -9.13 2.88
C ILE A 25 -2.12 -8.42 3.98
N LEU A 26 -1.44 -7.56 4.73
CA LEU A 26 -2.04 -6.67 5.72
C LEU A 26 -1.90 -5.23 5.22
N ARG A 27 -2.99 -4.47 5.24
CA ARG A 27 -2.93 -3.03 4.99
C ARG A 27 -2.66 -2.29 6.29
N LEU A 28 -1.68 -1.41 6.28
CA LEU A 28 -1.37 -0.53 7.40
C LEU A 28 -1.55 0.91 6.95
N GLU A 29 -2.52 1.57 7.56
CA GLU A 29 -2.76 2.99 7.36
C GLU A 29 -1.79 3.80 8.22
N LEU A 30 -1.10 4.76 7.61
CA LEU A 30 -0.15 5.64 8.27
C LEU A 30 -0.45 7.10 7.95
N GLU A 31 -0.11 7.98 8.88
CA GLU A 31 -0.13 9.42 8.64
C GLU A 31 1.06 9.86 7.79
N LEU A 32 0.94 11.00 7.11
CA LEU A 32 2.02 11.58 6.29
C LEU A 32 3.31 11.80 7.09
N THR A 33 3.21 12.14 8.37
CA THR A 33 4.36 12.30 9.27
C THR A 33 5.05 10.96 9.55
N GLU A 34 4.27 9.89 9.72
CA GLU A 34 4.79 8.53 9.93
C GLU A 34 5.44 7.96 8.67
N THR A 35 4.84 8.17 7.49
CA THR A 35 5.47 7.76 6.22
C THR A 35 6.71 8.59 5.92
N ALA A 36 6.73 9.87 6.31
CA ALA A 36 7.88 10.75 6.09
C ALA A 36 9.06 10.42 7.00
N PHE A 37 8.84 10.24 8.30
CA PHE A 37 9.95 10.08 9.27
C PHE A 37 10.21 8.63 9.66
N GLY A 38 9.33 7.71 9.28
CA GLY A 38 9.38 6.32 9.70
C GLY A 38 8.80 6.12 11.10
N VAL A 39 8.29 4.92 11.34
CA VAL A 39 7.66 4.55 12.61
C VAL A 39 7.86 3.05 12.87
N GLU A 40 7.92 2.67 14.15
CA GLU A 40 7.79 1.27 14.56
C GLU A 40 6.35 1.02 14.96
N ALA A 41 5.58 0.39 14.07
CA ALA A 41 4.15 0.17 14.26
C ALA A 41 3.87 -1.26 14.75
N PRO A 42 3.15 -1.44 15.87
CA PRO A 42 2.64 -2.75 16.25
C PRO A 42 1.46 -3.12 15.35
N ILE A 43 1.58 -4.23 14.63
CA ILE A 43 0.51 -4.82 13.84
C ILE A 43 -0.03 -6.07 14.52
N THR A 44 -1.32 -6.34 14.34
CA THR A 44 -1.95 -7.56 14.84
C THR A 44 -2.46 -8.37 13.66
N VAL A 45 -2.12 -9.65 13.64
CA VAL A 45 -2.40 -10.56 12.52
C VAL A 45 -3.08 -11.81 13.06
N ASP A 46 -4.25 -12.11 12.50
CA ASP A 46 -4.94 -13.38 12.71
C ASP A 46 -4.38 -14.40 11.71
N THR A 47 -3.60 -15.37 12.19
CA THR A 47 -2.87 -16.33 11.35
C THR A 47 -2.89 -17.73 11.95
N ALA A 48 -2.57 -18.75 11.15
CA ALA A 48 -2.31 -20.09 11.69
C ALA A 48 -0.83 -20.21 12.07
N VAL A 49 -0.57 -20.66 13.29
CA VAL A 49 0.78 -20.97 13.79
C VAL A 49 0.96 -22.46 13.97
N LEU A 50 2.23 -22.90 14.02
CA LEU A 50 2.56 -24.28 14.32
C LEU A 50 1.95 -24.69 15.66
N CYS A 51 1.28 -25.84 15.68
CA CYS A 51 0.70 -26.35 16.93
C CYS A 51 1.84 -26.73 17.89
N THR A 52 1.93 -26.06 19.04
CA THR A 52 2.99 -26.31 20.04
C THR A 52 2.83 -27.67 20.73
N THR A 53 1.61 -28.21 20.82
CA THR A 53 1.35 -29.51 21.47
C THR A 53 1.88 -30.71 20.67
N CYS A 54 1.81 -30.67 19.33
CA CYS A 54 2.26 -31.76 18.46
C CYS A 54 3.44 -31.38 17.55
N SER A 55 3.94 -30.14 17.65
CA SER A 55 5.02 -29.59 16.82
C SER A 55 4.80 -29.79 15.31
N GLY A 56 3.55 -29.74 14.86
CA GLY A 56 3.19 -29.93 13.45
C GLY A 56 2.79 -31.35 13.04
N ALA A 57 3.01 -32.36 13.89
CA ALA A 57 2.77 -33.77 13.53
C ALA A 57 1.28 -34.11 13.32
N GLY A 58 0.37 -33.36 13.93
CA GLY A 58 -1.09 -33.61 13.87
C GLY A 58 -1.57 -34.80 14.71
N THR A 59 -0.67 -35.52 15.38
CA THR A 59 -0.98 -36.67 16.24
C THR A 59 -0.94 -36.32 17.73
N ALA A 60 -1.62 -37.10 18.56
CA ALA A 60 -1.46 -37.05 20.00
C ALA A 60 -0.03 -37.46 20.41
N ALA A 61 0.42 -37.00 21.58
CA ALA A 61 1.78 -37.30 22.07
C ALA A 61 2.06 -38.81 22.10
N GLY A 62 3.21 -39.22 21.58
CA GLY A 62 3.62 -40.63 21.50
C GLY A 62 2.90 -41.48 20.44
N THR A 63 1.97 -40.90 19.68
CA THR A 63 1.25 -41.59 18.59
C THR A 63 1.75 -41.15 17.23
N HIS A 64 1.56 -41.99 16.21
CA HIS A 64 2.09 -41.81 14.87
C HIS A 64 1.00 -41.99 13.79
N LEU A 65 1.33 -41.54 12.58
CA LEU A 65 0.51 -41.78 11.41
C LEU A 65 0.47 -43.28 11.10
N ALA A 66 -0.71 -43.81 10.81
CA ALA A 66 -0.87 -45.19 10.36
C ALA A 66 -1.12 -45.23 8.84
N THR A 67 -0.62 -46.27 8.17
CA THR A 67 -0.93 -46.51 6.76
C THR A 67 -2.43 -46.77 6.59
N CYS A 68 -3.04 -46.19 5.56
CA CYS A 68 -4.46 -46.41 5.30
C CYS A 68 -4.69 -47.82 4.76
N GLU A 69 -5.35 -48.68 5.54
CA GLU A 69 -5.65 -50.07 5.17
C GLU A 69 -6.54 -50.16 3.93
N ALA A 70 -7.52 -49.26 3.78
CA ALA A 70 -8.47 -49.26 2.66
C ALA A 70 -7.82 -49.06 1.28
N CYS A 71 -6.66 -48.39 1.21
CA CYS A 71 -5.92 -48.18 -0.05
C CYS A 71 -4.48 -48.73 -0.01
N GLY A 72 -4.08 -49.39 1.08
CA GLY A 72 -2.72 -49.88 1.30
C GLY A 72 -1.64 -48.79 1.14
N GLY A 73 -1.92 -47.55 1.57
CA GLY A 73 -0.96 -46.45 1.44
C GLY A 73 -1.00 -45.67 0.13
N ARG A 74 -1.78 -46.10 -0.87
CA ARG A 74 -1.76 -45.51 -2.22
C ARG A 74 -2.46 -44.15 -2.34
N GLY A 75 -3.35 -43.83 -1.40
CA GLY A 75 -4.17 -42.60 -1.44
C GLY A 75 -5.36 -42.66 -2.40
N GLU A 76 -5.39 -43.62 -3.31
CA GLU A 76 -6.47 -43.83 -4.27
C GLU A 76 -6.96 -45.27 -4.25
N VAL A 77 -8.22 -45.47 -4.65
CA VAL A 77 -8.84 -46.79 -4.84
C VAL A 77 -9.24 -46.88 -6.31
N GLN A 78 -8.83 -47.96 -6.96
CA GLN A 78 -9.16 -48.22 -8.35
C GLN A 78 -10.46 -49.02 -8.44
N SER A 79 -11.39 -48.56 -9.27
CA SER A 79 -12.58 -49.32 -9.64
C SER A 79 -12.50 -49.73 -11.09
N VAL A 80 -12.55 -51.04 -11.34
CA VAL A 80 -12.58 -51.61 -12.68
C VAL A 80 -14.04 -51.76 -13.11
N GLN A 81 -14.43 -51.04 -14.15
CA GLN A 81 -15.75 -51.18 -14.77
C GLN A 81 -15.61 -51.87 -16.12
N ARG A 82 -16.33 -52.98 -16.30
CA ARG A 82 -16.41 -53.69 -17.59
C ARG A 82 -17.44 -52.98 -18.46
N THR A 83 -16.98 -52.41 -19.57
CA THR A 83 -17.82 -51.79 -20.59
C THR A 83 -17.85 -52.65 -21.85
N PHE A 84 -18.76 -52.37 -22.77
CA PHE A 84 -18.82 -53.04 -24.07
C PHE A 84 -17.58 -52.79 -24.94
N LEU A 85 -16.76 -51.78 -24.62
CA LEU A 85 -15.50 -51.43 -25.28
C LEU A 85 -14.26 -52.00 -24.58
N GLY A 86 -14.43 -52.76 -23.49
CA GLY A 86 -13.33 -53.32 -22.70
C GLY A 86 -13.36 -52.88 -21.22
N GLN A 87 -12.27 -53.17 -20.51
CA GLN A 87 -12.12 -52.82 -19.09
C GLN A 87 -11.63 -51.38 -18.96
N VAL A 88 -12.40 -50.52 -18.30
CA VAL A 88 -11.99 -49.17 -17.95
C VAL A 88 -11.65 -49.16 -16.46
N VAL A 89 -10.43 -48.76 -16.12
CA VAL A 89 -10.00 -48.56 -14.73
C VAL A 89 -10.14 -47.08 -14.42
N SER A 90 -11.02 -46.73 -13.49
CA SER A 90 -11.10 -45.36 -12.97
C SER A 90 -10.50 -45.31 -11.57
N SER A 91 -9.56 -44.41 -11.36
CA SER A 91 -9.03 -44.11 -10.02
C SER A 91 -9.87 -43.04 -9.33
N ARG A 92 -10.17 -43.21 -8.04
CA ARG A 92 -10.81 -42.22 -7.19
C ARG A 92 -10.02 -42.05 -5.89
N PRO A 93 -9.96 -40.84 -5.30
CA PRO A 93 -9.37 -40.66 -3.98
C PRO A 93 -9.99 -41.60 -2.95
N CYS A 94 -9.17 -42.23 -2.13
CA CYS A 94 -9.64 -43.11 -1.06
C CYS A 94 -10.50 -42.31 -0.08
N THR A 95 -11.71 -42.78 0.23
CA THR A 95 -12.66 -42.08 1.11
C THR A 95 -12.21 -42.05 2.58
N VAL A 96 -11.36 -42.99 2.99
CA VAL A 96 -10.86 -43.08 4.37
C VAL A 96 -9.72 -42.09 4.62
N CYS A 97 -8.71 -42.07 3.74
CA CYS A 97 -7.56 -41.17 3.88
C CYS A 97 -7.65 -39.91 3.03
N GLN A 98 -8.72 -39.71 2.27
CA GLN A 98 -8.96 -38.53 1.43
C GLN A 98 -7.80 -38.20 0.46
N GLY A 99 -7.07 -39.22 -0.01
CA GLY A 99 -5.92 -39.02 -0.89
C GLY A 99 -4.55 -39.05 -0.20
N TYR A 100 -4.47 -39.06 1.14
CA TYR A 100 -3.19 -38.92 1.86
C TYR A 100 -2.40 -40.23 2.01
N GLY A 101 -2.99 -41.40 1.74
CA GLY A 101 -2.36 -42.71 1.94
C GLY A 101 -2.15 -43.11 3.41
N THR A 102 -2.27 -42.17 4.34
CA THR A 102 -2.15 -42.38 5.78
C THR A 102 -3.41 -41.89 6.50
N VAL A 103 -3.65 -42.36 7.72
CA VAL A 103 -4.73 -41.91 8.62
C VAL A 103 -4.12 -41.35 9.91
N ILE A 104 -4.90 -40.59 10.68
CA ILE A 104 -4.51 -40.07 11.99
C ILE A 104 -5.42 -40.76 13.01
N PRO A 105 -5.02 -41.91 13.59
CA PRO A 105 -5.88 -42.65 14.52
C PRO A 105 -6.17 -41.86 15.80
N HIS A 106 -5.16 -41.14 16.28
CA HIS A 106 -5.22 -40.32 17.49
C HIS A 106 -4.84 -38.87 17.14
N PRO A 107 -5.81 -38.03 16.73
CA PRO A 107 -5.53 -36.65 16.38
C PRO A 107 -5.09 -35.85 17.61
N CYS A 108 -4.21 -34.88 17.39
CA CYS A 108 -3.85 -33.93 18.45
C CYS A 108 -5.10 -33.17 18.92
N ALA A 109 -5.34 -33.13 20.23
CA ALA A 109 -6.50 -32.46 20.80
C ALA A 109 -6.55 -30.95 20.51
N SER A 110 -5.38 -30.30 20.40
CA SER A 110 -5.29 -28.85 20.19
C SER A 110 -5.56 -28.41 18.75
N CYS A 111 -5.17 -29.22 17.75
CA CYS A 111 -5.29 -28.87 16.33
C CYS A 111 -6.20 -29.79 15.51
N GLY A 112 -6.77 -30.83 16.12
CA GLY A 112 -7.66 -31.77 15.44
C GLY A 112 -7.03 -32.54 14.27
N GLY A 113 -5.70 -32.61 14.20
CA GLY A 113 -4.98 -33.24 13.09
C GLY A 113 -4.41 -32.30 12.03
N ASP A 114 -4.66 -30.99 12.11
CA ASP A 114 -4.18 -30.03 11.09
C ASP A 114 -2.70 -29.65 11.25
N GLY A 115 -2.09 -29.92 12.42
CA GLY A 115 -0.68 -29.56 12.71
C GLY A 115 -0.45 -28.07 12.98
N ARG A 116 -1.50 -27.26 12.94
CA ARG A 116 -1.48 -25.81 13.17
C ARG A 116 -2.73 -25.35 13.92
N VAL A 117 -2.65 -24.18 14.55
CA VAL A 117 -3.77 -23.58 15.30
C VAL A 117 -3.92 -22.11 14.91
N ARG A 118 -5.15 -21.63 14.79
CA ARG A 118 -5.42 -20.21 14.55
C ARG A 118 -5.17 -19.42 15.82
N THR A 119 -4.41 -18.34 15.70
CA THR A 119 -4.13 -17.44 16.81
C THR A 119 -3.95 -16.01 16.32
N ARG A 120 -4.12 -15.07 17.24
CA ARG A 120 -3.84 -13.66 17.03
C ARG A 120 -2.41 -13.37 17.50
N ARG A 121 -1.57 -12.84 16.62
CA ARG A 121 -0.19 -12.46 16.94
C ARG A 121 -0.01 -10.96 16.81
N SER A 122 0.74 -10.37 17.73
CA SER A 122 1.24 -9.01 17.57
C SER A 122 2.69 -9.06 17.08
N LEU A 123 2.99 -8.28 16.04
CA LEU A 123 4.32 -8.14 15.45
C LEU A 123 4.66 -6.64 15.39
N THR A 124 5.91 -6.27 15.64
CA THR A 124 6.36 -4.89 15.44
C THR A 124 7.04 -4.79 14.09
N VAL A 125 6.58 -3.87 13.25
CA VAL A 125 7.13 -3.63 11.92
C VAL A 125 7.83 -2.29 11.91
N LYS A 126 9.10 -2.30 11.50
CA LYS A 126 9.88 -1.08 11.32
C LYS A 126 9.65 -0.54 9.92
N ILE A 127 9.06 0.65 9.85
CA ILE A 127 8.72 1.32 8.61
C ILE A 127 9.80 2.38 8.37
N PRO A 128 10.58 2.28 7.29
CA PRO A 128 11.62 3.24 7.00
C PRO A 128 11.02 4.61 6.66
N ALA A 129 11.81 5.66 6.86
CA ALA A 129 11.46 7.00 6.42
C ALA A 129 11.34 7.05 4.89
N GLY A 130 10.37 7.81 4.39
CA GLY A 130 10.18 8.03 2.96
C GLY A 130 9.41 6.92 2.23
N VAL A 131 8.75 5.99 2.94
CA VAL A 131 7.90 4.99 2.27
C VAL A 131 6.78 5.67 1.49
N GLU A 132 6.51 5.19 0.28
CA GLU A 132 5.41 5.68 -0.54
C GLU A 132 4.13 4.87 -0.31
N ASP A 133 3.00 5.46 -0.69
CA ASP A 133 1.71 4.79 -0.74
C ASP A 133 1.76 3.56 -1.67
N GLY A 134 1.14 2.46 -1.23
CA GLY A 134 1.12 1.19 -1.96
C GLY A 134 2.39 0.35 -1.86
N MET A 135 3.45 0.83 -1.21
CA MET A 135 4.66 0.04 -0.98
C MET A 135 4.40 -1.16 -0.07
N ARG A 136 5.11 -2.27 -0.33
CA ARG A 136 4.98 -3.52 0.44
C ARG A 136 6.27 -3.86 1.17
N ILE A 137 6.17 -4.04 2.48
CA ILE A 137 7.25 -4.53 3.34
C ILE A 137 7.04 -6.04 3.56
N ARG A 138 8.03 -6.85 3.19
CA ARG A 138 7.99 -8.31 3.36
C ARG A 138 8.54 -8.72 4.72
N LEU A 139 7.73 -9.42 5.49
CA LEU A 139 8.11 -10.10 6.72
C LEU A 139 8.21 -11.60 6.44
N ALA A 140 9.44 -12.08 6.25
CA ALA A 140 9.69 -13.47 5.87
C ALA A 140 9.20 -14.44 6.95
N GLN A 141 8.51 -15.51 6.54
CA GLN A 141 8.01 -16.58 7.41
C GLN A 141 7.06 -16.08 8.53
N GLN A 142 6.46 -14.89 8.37
CA GLN A 142 5.45 -14.36 9.30
C GLN A 142 4.01 -14.52 8.79
N GLY A 143 3.82 -15.17 7.64
CA GLY A 143 2.52 -15.51 7.08
C GLY A 143 1.86 -16.70 7.78
N GLU A 144 0.99 -17.40 7.06
CA GLU A 144 0.28 -18.57 7.61
C GLU A 144 1.20 -19.79 7.64
N VAL A 145 1.21 -20.57 8.73
CA VAL A 145 1.84 -21.90 8.76
C VAL A 145 0.98 -22.86 7.95
N GLY A 146 1.59 -23.63 7.04
CA GLY A 146 0.85 -24.55 6.20
C GLY A 146 0.33 -25.80 6.94
N PRO A 147 -0.71 -26.48 6.41
CA PRO A 147 -1.23 -27.71 6.98
C PRO A 147 -0.14 -28.77 7.19
N GLY A 148 -0.30 -29.60 8.21
CA GLY A 148 0.66 -30.66 8.55
C GLY A 148 2.03 -30.13 8.98
N GLY A 149 2.06 -28.93 9.58
CA GLY A 149 3.28 -28.28 10.06
C GLY A 149 4.23 -27.83 8.95
N GLY A 150 3.69 -27.47 7.79
CA GLY A 150 4.52 -26.97 6.68
C GLY A 150 5.11 -25.60 6.95
N THR A 151 6.07 -25.19 6.11
CA THR A 151 6.73 -23.88 6.23
C THR A 151 5.72 -22.74 6.23
N ALA A 152 6.03 -21.65 6.93
CA ALA A 152 5.18 -20.48 6.91
C ALA A 152 5.26 -19.79 5.54
N GLY A 153 4.16 -19.17 5.12
CA GLY A 153 4.20 -18.16 4.08
C GLY A 153 4.83 -16.86 4.58
N ASP A 154 4.86 -15.85 3.73
CA ASP A 154 5.32 -14.52 4.07
C ASP A 154 4.14 -13.58 4.38
N LEU A 155 4.39 -12.57 5.21
CA LEU A 155 3.44 -11.49 5.43
C LEU A 155 3.92 -10.23 4.72
N TYR A 156 3.10 -9.70 3.82
CA TYR A 156 3.34 -8.42 3.15
C TYR A 156 2.51 -7.35 3.83
N VAL A 157 3.18 -6.33 4.36
CA VAL A 157 2.53 -5.14 4.91
C VAL A 157 2.49 -4.09 3.82
N GLU A 158 1.30 -3.82 3.28
CA GLU A 158 1.05 -2.79 2.29
C GLU A 158 0.73 -1.48 3.00
N ILE A 159 1.54 -0.46 2.76
CA ILE A 159 1.38 0.86 3.36
C ILE A 159 0.31 1.63 2.59
N HIS A 160 -0.62 2.23 3.34
CA HIS A 160 -1.61 3.17 2.81
C HIS A 160 -1.43 4.52 3.51
N GLU A 161 -1.02 5.55 2.77
CA GLU A 161 -0.85 6.90 3.32
C GLU A 161 -2.22 7.58 3.44
N ARG A 162 -2.59 7.98 4.66
CA ARG A 162 -3.83 8.70 4.91
C ARG A 162 -3.73 10.10 4.28
N PRO A 163 -4.78 10.57 3.59
CA PRO A 163 -4.84 11.95 3.11
C PRO A 163 -4.62 12.93 4.26
N HIS A 164 -3.75 13.91 4.07
CA HIS A 164 -3.46 14.95 5.05
C HIS A 164 -4.24 16.23 4.72
N ASP A 165 -4.76 16.92 5.74
CA ASP A 165 -5.66 18.08 5.54
C ASP A 165 -4.99 19.26 4.81
N VAL A 166 -3.72 19.51 5.13
CA VAL A 166 -2.94 20.64 4.59
C VAL A 166 -2.05 20.28 3.40
N TYR A 167 -1.49 19.07 3.40
CA TYR A 167 -0.40 18.67 2.52
C TYR A 167 -0.85 17.57 1.57
N SER A 168 -0.42 17.68 0.32
CA SER A 168 -0.54 16.63 -0.68
C SER A 168 0.85 16.22 -1.14
N ARG A 169 1.13 14.92 -1.08
CA ARG A 169 2.41 14.35 -1.47
C ARG A 169 2.42 13.99 -2.95
N LYS A 170 3.53 14.29 -3.64
CA LYS A 170 3.81 13.87 -5.02
C LYS A 170 5.26 13.39 -5.11
N GLY A 171 5.45 12.07 -5.05
CA GLY A 171 6.78 11.49 -4.86
C GLY A 171 7.37 11.94 -3.54
N ASP A 172 8.54 12.57 -3.58
CA ASP A 172 9.21 13.11 -2.39
C ASP A 172 8.83 14.57 -2.08
N ASP A 173 8.11 15.23 -2.98
CA ASP A 173 7.71 16.62 -2.83
C ASP A 173 6.34 16.75 -2.14
N LEU A 174 6.20 17.83 -1.36
CA LEU A 174 4.95 18.21 -0.72
C LEU A 174 4.37 19.45 -1.39
N HIS A 175 3.05 19.50 -1.46
CA HIS A 175 2.32 20.65 -1.96
C HIS A 175 1.25 21.06 -0.97
N CYS A 176 1.16 22.35 -0.68
CA CYS A 176 0.05 22.94 0.05
C CYS A 176 -0.46 24.19 -0.69
N ARG A 177 -1.67 24.63 -0.33
CA ARG A 177 -2.26 25.86 -0.85
C ARG A 177 -2.46 26.84 0.29
N VAL A 178 -2.00 28.06 0.10
CA VAL A 178 -2.19 29.16 1.05
C VAL A 178 -3.04 30.23 0.39
N THR A 179 -4.12 30.61 1.05
CA THR A 179 -4.97 31.72 0.61
C THR A 179 -4.36 33.03 1.07
N VAL A 180 -4.11 33.94 0.13
CA VAL A 180 -3.53 35.26 0.42
C VAL A 180 -4.53 36.35 0.00
N PRO A 181 -4.89 37.30 0.88
CA PRO A 181 -5.74 38.42 0.48
C PRO A 181 -5.07 39.25 -0.62
N MET A 182 -5.85 39.74 -1.59
CA MET A 182 -5.35 40.59 -2.68
C MET A 182 -4.47 41.75 -2.19
N THR A 183 -4.88 42.43 -1.12
CA THR A 183 -4.11 43.56 -0.54
C THR A 183 -2.76 43.11 0.00
N ALA A 184 -2.68 41.97 0.68
CA ALA A 184 -1.44 41.39 1.18
C ALA A 184 -0.52 40.91 0.04
N ALA A 185 -1.08 40.36 -1.04
CA ALA A 185 -0.33 39.99 -2.23
C ALA A 185 0.22 41.22 -2.97
N ALA A 186 -0.57 42.31 -3.05
CA ALA A 186 -0.17 43.56 -3.68
C ALA A 186 0.94 44.28 -2.88
N LEU A 187 0.81 44.36 -1.55
CA LEU A 187 1.73 45.09 -0.69
C LEU A 187 2.92 44.26 -0.18
N GLY A 188 2.84 42.93 -0.32
CA GLY A 188 3.76 42.00 0.30
C GLY A 188 3.38 41.70 1.75
N THR A 189 3.73 40.51 2.21
CA THR A 189 3.46 40.07 3.59
C THR A 189 4.41 38.94 4.00
N ARG A 190 4.39 38.57 5.28
CA ARG A 190 5.07 37.37 5.78
C ARG A 190 4.05 36.32 6.18
N LEU A 191 4.30 35.08 5.80
CA LEU A 191 3.49 33.92 6.13
C LEU A 191 4.29 33.00 7.04
N THR A 192 3.68 32.44 8.07
CA THR A 192 4.28 31.34 8.85
C THR A 192 3.62 30.04 8.43
N ILE A 193 4.43 29.06 8.01
CA ILE A 193 3.95 27.73 7.59
C ILE A 193 4.53 26.67 8.54
N LYS A 194 3.65 25.83 9.07
CA LYS A 194 4.03 24.66 9.87
C LYS A 194 4.32 23.48 8.97
N THR A 195 5.59 23.25 8.64
CA THR A 195 6.02 22.06 7.89
C THR A 195 5.88 20.79 8.75
N LEU A 196 6.27 19.63 8.22
CA LEU A 196 6.16 18.36 8.97
C LEU A 196 7.06 18.30 10.21
N ASP A 197 8.17 19.03 10.23
CA ASP A 197 9.20 18.99 11.30
C ASP A 197 9.58 20.35 11.89
N SER A 198 9.20 21.45 11.24
CA SER A 198 9.55 22.81 11.70
C SER A 198 8.53 23.87 11.29
N GLU A 199 8.58 25.04 11.92
CA GLU A 199 7.89 26.23 11.43
C GLU A 199 8.84 27.08 10.58
N GLU A 200 8.36 27.57 9.45
CA GLU A 200 9.14 28.36 8.49
C GLU A 200 8.42 29.68 8.20
N GLN A 201 9.17 30.77 8.09
CA GLN A 201 8.66 32.05 7.62
C GLN A 201 8.93 32.23 6.14
N LEU A 202 7.91 32.62 5.38
CA LEU A 202 8.01 32.92 3.96
C LEU A 202 7.66 34.38 3.69
N ASP A 203 8.51 35.05 2.94
CA ASP A 203 8.21 36.38 2.42
C ASP A 203 7.41 36.27 1.11
N VAL A 204 6.19 36.80 1.12
CA VAL A 204 5.41 37.06 -0.10
C VAL A 204 5.80 38.43 -0.60
N LYS A 205 6.40 38.46 -1.80
CA LYS A 205 6.86 39.71 -2.40
C LYS A 205 5.66 40.58 -2.80
N PRO A 206 5.80 41.91 -2.72
CA PRO A 206 4.81 42.83 -3.30
C PRO A 206 4.55 42.51 -4.78
N GLY A 207 3.30 42.62 -5.22
CA GLY A 207 2.89 42.30 -6.59
C GLY A 207 2.80 40.81 -6.90
N THR A 208 2.74 39.93 -5.89
CA THR A 208 2.59 38.48 -6.11
C THR A 208 1.29 38.17 -6.85
N GLN A 209 1.39 37.39 -7.93
CA GLN A 209 0.26 37.04 -8.79
C GLN A 209 -0.46 35.76 -8.31
N PRO A 210 -1.76 35.60 -8.63
CA PRO A 210 -2.48 34.35 -8.39
C PRO A 210 -1.77 33.15 -9.04
N GLY A 211 -1.68 32.04 -8.33
CA GLY A 211 -1.02 30.82 -8.81
C GLY A 211 0.50 30.83 -8.70
N ALA A 212 1.10 31.88 -8.15
CA ALA A 212 2.53 31.88 -7.82
C ALA A 212 2.87 30.73 -6.85
N THR A 213 4.02 30.10 -7.06
CA THR A 213 4.51 29.01 -6.22
C THR A 213 5.79 29.42 -5.52
N LEU A 214 5.81 29.34 -4.19
CA LEU A 214 7.02 29.48 -3.39
C LEU A 214 7.58 28.09 -3.09
N ARG A 215 8.90 27.93 -3.19
CA ARG A 215 9.58 26.65 -2.93
C ARG A 215 10.45 26.76 -1.68
N LEU A 216 10.17 25.91 -0.68
CA LEU A 216 11.08 25.67 0.43
C LEU A 216 11.90 24.42 0.13
N ARG A 217 13.22 24.61 0.05
CA ARG A 217 14.15 23.52 -0.25
C ARG A 217 14.26 22.54 0.91
N ALA A 218 14.32 21.24 0.63
CA ALA A 218 14.53 20.18 1.60
C ALA A 218 13.48 20.13 2.74
N ARG A 219 12.25 20.60 2.47
CA ARG A 219 11.10 20.58 3.40
C ARG A 219 10.00 19.60 2.97
N GLY A 220 10.28 18.72 2.01
CA GLY A 220 9.44 17.60 1.61
C GLY A 220 9.71 16.33 2.41
N VAL A 221 9.53 15.18 1.76
CA VAL A 221 9.72 13.85 2.35
C VAL A 221 11.15 13.33 2.09
N PRO A 222 11.78 12.58 3.03
CA PRO A 222 13.06 11.92 2.79
C PRO A 222 13.02 10.91 1.64
N HIS A 223 14.11 10.84 0.86
CA HIS A 223 14.24 9.82 -0.18
C HIS A 223 14.45 8.44 0.46
N LEU A 224 13.60 7.46 0.12
CA LEU A 224 13.70 6.10 0.67
C LEU A 224 15.05 5.42 0.40
N ARG A 225 15.67 5.70 -0.75
CA ARG A 225 16.94 5.09 -1.20
C ARG A 225 17.99 6.14 -1.55
N GLY A 226 18.15 7.14 -0.70
CA GLY A 226 19.13 8.21 -0.95
C GLY A 226 19.38 9.09 0.27
N THR A 227 20.13 10.15 0.03
CA THR A 227 20.37 11.21 1.02
C THR A 227 19.55 12.44 0.66
N GLY A 228 18.99 13.11 1.66
CA GLY A 228 18.24 14.34 1.48
C GLY A 228 16.73 14.13 1.47
N ARG A 229 16.01 15.20 1.11
CA ARG A 229 14.56 15.30 1.11
C ARG A 229 14.11 16.03 -0.15
N GLY A 230 12.88 15.76 -0.60
CA GLY A 230 12.20 16.60 -1.56
C GLY A 230 11.90 17.99 -0.99
N ASP A 231 11.15 18.77 -1.76
CA ASP A 231 10.83 20.16 -1.48
C ASP A 231 9.37 20.35 -1.06
N LEU A 232 9.07 21.47 -0.39
CA LEU A 232 7.72 21.92 -0.16
C LEU A 232 7.38 23.07 -1.11
N PHE A 233 6.35 22.86 -1.93
CA PHE A 233 5.79 23.84 -2.84
C PHE A 233 4.51 24.44 -2.28
N VAL A 234 4.54 25.73 -2.03
CA VAL A 234 3.44 26.51 -1.48
C VAL A 234 2.77 27.26 -2.62
N HIS A 235 1.57 26.84 -2.99
CA HIS A 235 0.78 27.47 -4.03
C HIS A 235 -0.05 28.61 -3.45
N LEU A 236 0.17 29.83 -3.93
CA LEU A 236 -0.52 31.01 -3.45
C LEU A 236 -1.83 31.22 -4.24
N ASP A 237 -2.95 31.09 -3.54
CA ASP A 237 -4.29 31.42 -4.04
C ASP A 237 -4.63 32.86 -3.61
N VAL A 238 -4.40 33.82 -4.50
CA VAL A 238 -4.69 35.22 -4.22
C VAL A 238 -6.19 35.46 -4.38
N ARG A 239 -6.86 35.85 -3.30
CA ARG A 239 -8.31 36.08 -3.31
C ARG A 239 -8.67 37.54 -3.32
N THR A 240 -9.42 37.92 -4.33
CA THR A 240 -10.12 39.21 -4.42
C THR A 240 -11.23 39.25 -3.36
N PRO A 241 -11.36 40.35 -2.60
CA PRO A 241 -12.42 40.47 -1.60
C PRO A 241 -13.80 40.41 -2.26
N THR A 242 -14.76 39.84 -1.52
CA THR A 242 -16.17 39.77 -1.90
C THR A 242 -17.02 40.47 -0.85
N LYS A 243 -18.20 40.97 -1.21
CA LYS A 243 -19.14 41.64 -0.30
C LYS A 243 -18.49 42.84 0.42
N LEU A 244 -18.15 43.84 -0.37
CA LEU A 244 -17.57 45.08 0.13
C LEU A 244 -18.65 45.96 0.79
N ASP A 245 -18.28 46.63 1.87
CA ASP A 245 -19.09 47.72 2.42
C ASP A 245 -18.88 49.03 1.61
N PRO A 246 -19.73 50.06 1.80
CA PRO A 246 -19.63 51.30 1.03
C PRO A 246 -18.28 52.02 1.15
N ASP A 247 -17.61 51.93 2.31
CA ASP A 247 -16.32 52.57 2.53
C ASP A 247 -15.19 51.81 1.81
N GLN A 248 -15.20 50.48 1.89
CA GLN A 248 -14.25 49.62 1.18
C GLN A 248 -14.38 49.77 -0.33
N GLU A 249 -15.62 49.81 -0.85
CA GLU A 249 -15.86 50.02 -2.27
C GLU A 249 -15.35 51.39 -2.75
N ARG A 250 -15.61 52.45 -1.98
CA ARG A 250 -15.09 53.79 -2.27
C ARG A 250 -13.56 53.78 -2.37
N ILE A 251 -12.87 53.17 -1.40
CA ILE A 251 -11.40 53.08 -1.39
C ILE A 251 -10.87 52.33 -2.63
N LEU A 252 -11.49 51.20 -3.00
CA LEU A 252 -11.04 50.44 -4.17
C LEU A 252 -11.30 51.17 -5.49
N ARG A 253 -12.39 51.94 -5.60
CA ARG A 253 -12.65 52.81 -6.77
C ARG A 253 -11.62 53.92 -6.88
N ASP A 254 -11.29 54.59 -5.76
CA ASP A 254 -10.26 55.63 -5.76
C ASP A 254 -8.88 55.06 -6.11
N PHE A 255 -8.54 53.86 -5.60
CA PHE A 255 -7.33 53.15 -6.00
C PHE A 255 -7.31 52.84 -7.50
N ALA A 256 -8.40 52.30 -8.06
CA ALA A 256 -8.52 52.01 -9.48
C ALA A 256 -8.31 53.26 -10.35
N LYS A 257 -8.90 54.41 -9.96
CA LYS A 257 -8.68 55.71 -10.64
C LYS A 257 -7.20 56.10 -10.67
N THR A 258 -6.50 55.99 -9.54
CA THR A 258 -5.08 56.35 -9.48
C THR A 258 -4.19 55.47 -10.36
N ARG A 259 -4.62 54.23 -10.63
CA ARG A 259 -3.89 53.30 -11.49
C ARG A 259 -4.39 53.25 -12.94
N GLY A 260 -5.51 53.92 -13.25
CA GLY A 260 -6.15 53.83 -14.56
C GLY A 260 -6.76 52.44 -14.85
N GLU A 261 -7.16 51.70 -13.81
CA GLU A 261 -7.65 50.31 -13.90
C GLU A 261 -9.20 50.22 -13.86
N GLU A 262 -9.89 51.25 -14.35
CA GLU A 262 -11.37 51.32 -14.30
C GLU A 262 -12.07 50.51 -15.41
N VAL A 263 -11.34 50.15 -16.48
CA VAL A 263 -11.90 49.48 -17.66
C VAL A 263 -11.21 48.13 -17.86
N ALA A 264 -11.99 47.06 -17.95
CA ALA A 264 -11.49 45.74 -18.30
C ALA A 264 -11.22 45.66 -19.81
N GLU A 265 -9.99 45.32 -20.20
CA GLU A 265 -9.62 45.14 -21.61
C GLU A 265 -9.65 43.66 -22.02
N LEU A 266 -10.22 43.38 -23.19
CA LEU A 266 -10.15 42.05 -23.80
C LEU A 266 -8.73 41.79 -24.31
N THR A 267 -8.02 40.86 -23.69
CA THR A 267 -6.69 40.46 -24.14
C THR A 267 -6.80 39.58 -25.40
N LYS A 268 -6.09 39.95 -26.48
CA LYS A 268 -6.00 39.10 -27.69
C LYS A 268 -5.25 37.81 -27.34
N GLN A 269 -5.72 36.66 -27.84
CA GLN A 269 -4.98 35.39 -27.70
C GLN A 269 -3.66 35.48 -28.47
N GLY A 270 -2.57 35.73 -27.76
CA GLY A 270 -1.22 35.73 -28.34
C GLY A 270 -0.79 34.30 -28.70
N GLY A 271 -0.54 34.06 -29.98
CA GLY A 271 0.10 32.82 -30.44
C GLY A 271 1.46 32.60 -29.77
N PHE A 272 1.93 31.36 -29.76
CA PHE A 272 3.10 30.83 -29.02
C PHE A 272 4.33 31.77 -28.93
N PHE A 273 4.58 32.60 -29.95
CA PHE A 273 5.69 33.55 -30.00
C PHE A 273 5.56 34.80 -29.12
N SER A 274 4.36 35.23 -28.70
CA SER A 274 4.23 36.41 -27.81
C SER A 274 4.60 36.07 -26.37
N ARG A 275 4.20 34.88 -25.88
CA ARG A 275 4.52 34.38 -24.53
C ARG A 275 6.02 34.25 -24.29
N MET A 276 6.80 33.93 -25.31
CA MET A 276 8.26 33.85 -25.19
C MET A 276 8.89 35.25 -25.04
N ARG A 277 8.32 36.31 -25.60
CA ARG A 277 8.87 37.67 -25.49
C ARG A 277 8.53 38.32 -24.14
N ASP A 278 7.33 38.06 -23.62
CA ASP A 278 6.89 38.60 -22.33
C ASP A 278 7.68 38.01 -21.15
N ALA A 279 8.19 36.79 -21.28
CA ALA A 279 9.06 36.16 -20.27
C ALA A 279 10.48 36.76 -20.20
N PHE A 280 10.98 37.39 -21.26
CA PHE A 280 12.32 37.99 -21.29
C PHE A 280 12.33 39.49 -20.91
N ASN A 281 11.19 40.19 -21.01
CA ASN A 281 11.08 41.62 -20.70
C ASN A 281 10.69 41.93 -19.23
N GLY A 282 10.53 40.92 -18.37
CA GLY A 282 10.15 41.06 -16.96
C GLY A 282 11.32 41.29 -15.97
N HIS A 283 12.53 41.57 -16.46
CA HIS A 283 13.70 41.91 -15.63
C HIS A 283 14.29 43.25 -16.07
N ALA A 284 13.68 44.34 -15.62
CA ALA A 284 14.25 45.67 -15.53
C ALA A 284 13.60 46.40 -14.34
#